data_AF-A0AA96TEX6-F1
#
_entry.id   AF-A0AA96TEX6-F1
#
_cell.length_a   1.000
_cell.length_b   1.000
_cell.length_c   1.000
_cell.angle_alpha   90.00
_cell.angle_beta   90.00
_cell.angle_gamma   90.00
#
_symmetry.space_group_name_H-M   'P 1'
#
loop_
_entity.id
_entity.type
_entity.pdbx_description
1 polymer ?
#
loop_
_entity_poly.entity_id
_entity_poly.type
_entity_poly.pdbx_seq_one_letter_code
_entity_poly.pdbx_strand_id
1 'polypeptide(L)'
;MPTIAAFQPGHSHGSVGIMIGPLVLHVLLLAAVTVVASFAMLRAFLGPPNHRTAVAVWSASAVVVVAELLLSGGLDLSPRVVPLVLLAAAAPGYAIFSRDPRWAVGRGALRALAPWPCTAAIALAAAEFTRAWLVAAGEERMTLLHTGVQFAAVAVSWFVISDPRTRPAALVLRTAAAALAVLLMAGAATATLDAVDRRQTAGAVATCPRPIPNRYDRDDRTCPPRTAGSVSSSANLQQHQGNEG
;
A
#
# COMPACT_ATOMS: atom_id res chain seq x y z
N MET A 1 19.46 50.53 8.05
CA MET A 1 20.57 49.62 7.72
C MET A 1 19.97 48.23 7.46
N PRO A 2 20.00 47.71 6.22
CA PRO A 2 19.41 46.42 5.91
C PRO A 2 20.34 45.28 6.34
N THR A 3 19.80 44.37 7.14
CA THR A 3 20.46 43.13 7.59
C THR A 3 20.53 42.17 6.41
N ILE A 4 21.73 41.98 5.85
CA ILE A 4 21.97 41.00 4.78
C ILE A 4 21.89 39.62 5.44
N ALA A 5 20.79 38.91 5.19
CA ALA A 5 20.66 37.51 5.62
C ALA A 5 21.71 36.67 4.89
N ALA A 6 22.66 36.13 5.64
CA ALA A 6 23.67 35.23 5.12
C ALA A 6 22.97 33.97 4.58
N PHE A 7 23.03 33.79 3.26
CA PHE A 7 22.59 32.58 2.57
C PHE A 7 23.54 31.46 2.96
N GLN A 8 23.20 30.66 3.97
CA GLN A 8 23.89 29.42 4.28
C GLN A 8 23.57 28.43 3.16
N PRO A 9 24.53 28.07 2.30
CA PRO A 9 24.32 27.03 1.30
C PRO A 9 24.29 25.71 2.06
N GLY A 10 23.09 25.23 2.40
CA GLY A 10 22.90 23.91 2.98
C GLY A 10 23.36 22.86 1.98
N HIS A 11 24.57 22.33 2.19
CA HIS A 11 25.13 21.28 1.35
C HIS A 11 24.25 20.04 1.49
N SER A 12 23.52 19.69 0.43
CA SER A 12 22.53 18.60 0.37
C SER A 12 23.23 17.24 0.28
N HIS A 13 24.04 16.88 1.27
CA HIS A 13 24.64 15.55 1.38
C HIS A 13 23.62 14.58 1.96
N GLY A 14 22.80 13.93 1.12
CA GLY A 14 21.96 12.83 1.61
C GLY A 14 20.88 12.25 0.68
N SER A 15 20.52 12.89 -0.43
CA SER A 15 19.32 12.47 -1.17
C SER A 15 19.49 11.31 -2.15
N VAL A 16 20.72 10.98 -2.58
CA VAL A 16 20.93 9.91 -3.58
C VAL A 16 20.78 8.52 -2.98
N GLY A 17 21.19 8.33 -1.72
CA GLY A 17 21.01 7.06 -0.99
C GLY A 17 19.55 6.80 -0.56
N ILE A 18 18.78 7.87 -0.35
CA ILE A 18 17.36 7.79 0.07
C ILE A 18 16.47 7.24 -1.05
N MET A 19 16.85 7.40 -2.32
CA MET A 19 16.03 6.95 -3.46
C MET A 19 16.16 5.44 -3.76
N ILE A 20 17.26 4.80 -3.36
CA ILE A 20 17.49 3.37 -3.59
C ILE A 20 16.57 2.52 -2.70
N GLY A 21 16.38 2.93 -1.45
CA GLY A 21 15.57 2.20 -0.46
C GLY A 21 14.13 1.92 -0.94
N PRO A 22 13.36 2.96 -1.31
CA PRO A 22 12.00 2.78 -1.80
C PRO A 22 11.93 1.94 -3.08
N LEU A 23 12.90 2.07 -3.99
CA LEU A 23 12.89 1.29 -5.23
C LEU A 23 13.07 -0.20 -4.96
N VAL A 24 14.02 -0.57 -4.11
CA VAL A 24 14.22 -1.98 -3.70
C VAL A 24 12.96 -2.50 -3.00
N LEU A 25 12.32 -1.69 -2.17
CA LEU A 25 11.11 -2.07 -1.44
C LEU A 25 9.91 -2.29 -2.39
N HIS A 26 9.77 -1.50 -3.45
CA HIS A 26 8.76 -1.72 -4.49
C HIS A 26 9.01 -3.02 -5.28
N VAL A 27 10.26 -3.29 -5.67
CA VAL A 27 10.60 -4.53 -6.38
C VAL A 27 10.32 -5.75 -5.49
N LEU A 28 10.72 -5.68 -4.22
CA LEU A 28 10.45 -6.71 -3.23
C LEU A 28 8.94 -6.93 -3.03
N LEU A 29 8.18 -5.84 -2.90
CA LEU A 29 6.72 -5.87 -2.77
C LEU A 29 6.07 -6.54 -3.99
N LEU A 30 6.42 -6.13 -5.22
CA LEU A 30 5.88 -6.71 -6.45
C LEU A 30 6.17 -8.21 -6.56
N ALA A 31 7.40 -8.61 -6.23
CA ALA A 31 7.79 -10.02 -6.21
C ALA A 31 6.98 -10.82 -5.18
N ALA A 32 6.84 -10.29 -3.96
CA ALA A 32 6.10 -10.92 -2.89
C ALA A 32 4.59 -11.02 -3.21
N VAL A 33 3.98 -9.95 -3.72
CA VAL A 33 2.57 -9.94 -4.18
C VAL A 33 2.36 -10.98 -5.26
N THR A 34 3.27 -11.10 -6.22
CA THR A 34 3.18 -12.11 -7.29
C THR A 34 3.19 -13.53 -6.73
N VAL A 35 4.06 -13.82 -5.74
CA VAL A 35 4.10 -15.13 -5.06
C VAL A 35 2.79 -15.42 -4.33
N VAL A 36 2.27 -14.45 -3.57
CA VAL A 36 1.03 -14.56 -2.79
C VAL A 36 -0.18 -14.77 -3.71
N ALA A 37 -0.29 -13.96 -4.77
CA ALA A 37 -1.36 -14.05 -5.76
C ALA A 37 -1.32 -15.39 -6.53
N SER A 38 -0.14 -15.81 -6.97
CA SER A 38 0.05 -17.09 -7.67
C SER A 38 -0.35 -18.27 -6.78
N PHE A 39 0.05 -18.25 -5.50
CA PHE A 39 -0.38 -19.28 -4.56
C PHE A 39 -1.90 -19.29 -4.39
N ALA A 40 -2.52 -18.12 -4.17
CA ALA A 40 -3.97 -18.02 -3.99
C ALA A 40 -4.76 -18.58 -5.19
N MET A 41 -4.31 -18.30 -6.42
CA MET A 41 -4.91 -18.84 -7.65
C MET A 41 -4.71 -20.36 -7.78
N LEU A 42 -3.48 -20.85 -7.55
CA LEU A 42 -3.15 -22.26 -7.71
C LEU A 42 -3.74 -23.13 -6.59
N ARG A 43 -4.00 -22.57 -5.42
CA ARG A 43 -4.48 -23.31 -4.24
C ARG A 43 -5.82 -24.02 -4.47
N ALA A 44 -6.63 -23.55 -5.43
CA ALA A 44 -7.87 -24.20 -5.83
C ALA A 44 -7.65 -25.57 -6.50
N PHE A 45 -6.50 -25.75 -7.17
CA PHE A 45 -6.13 -26.96 -7.90
C PHE A 45 -5.16 -27.85 -7.12
N LEU A 46 -4.44 -27.27 -6.16
CA LEU A 46 -3.46 -27.98 -5.34
C LEU A 46 -4.09 -28.59 -4.09
N GLY A 47 -3.52 -29.71 -3.63
CA GLY A 47 -3.85 -30.32 -2.34
C GLY A 47 -3.44 -29.45 -1.14
N PRO A 48 -3.50 -29.96 0.10
CA PRO A 48 -2.98 -29.27 1.27
C PRO A 48 -1.53 -28.82 1.05
N PRO A 49 -1.16 -27.57 1.38
CA PRO A 49 0.19 -27.08 1.17
C PRO A 49 1.18 -27.87 2.05
N ASN A 50 2.32 -28.23 1.48
CA ASN A 50 3.42 -28.78 2.28
C ASN A 50 4.01 -27.67 3.19
N HIS A 51 4.79 -28.08 4.19
CA HIS A 51 5.38 -27.14 5.17
C HIS A 51 6.24 -26.05 4.51
N ARG A 52 7.03 -26.39 3.48
CA ARG A 52 7.90 -25.44 2.77
C ARG A 52 7.10 -24.38 2.02
N THR A 53 6.05 -24.79 1.31
CA THR A 53 5.12 -23.88 0.62
C THR A 53 4.42 -22.97 1.62
N ALA A 54 3.96 -23.52 2.76
CA ALA A 54 3.35 -22.71 3.81
C ALA A 54 4.30 -21.63 4.35
N VAL A 55 5.56 -21.99 4.64
CA VAL A 55 6.60 -21.04 5.07
C VAL A 55 6.88 -19.98 4.00
N ALA A 56 7.03 -20.38 2.74
CA ALA A 56 7.33 -19.46 1.64
C ALA A 56 6.20 -18.44 1.42
N VAL A 57 4.94 -18.90 1.43
CA VAL A 57 3.79 -18.00 1.23
C VAL A 57 3.59 -17.10 2.45
N TRP A 58 3.71 -17.64 3.67
CA TRP A 58 3.60 -16.82 4.87
C TRP A 58 4.69 -15.75 4.93
N SER A 59 5.94 -16.09 4.61
CA SER A 59 7.03 -15.12 4.58
C SER A 59 6.83 -14.07 3.49
N ALA A 60 6.38 -14.45 2.29
CA ALA A 60 6.01 -13.50 1.25
C ALA A 60 4.87 -12.56 1.70
N SER A 61 3.80 -13.08 2.30
CA SER A 61 2.73 -12.27 2.88
C SER A 61 3.23 -11.32 3.98
N ALA A 62 4.13 -11.77 4.85
CA ALA A 62 4.74 -10.92 5.87
C ALA A 62 5.60 -9.80 5.24
N VAL A 63 6.35 -10.11 4.19
CA VAL A 63 7.09 -9.11 3.41
C VAL A 63 6.15 -8.08 2.79
N VAL A 64 5.01 -8.50 2.22
CA VAL A 64 4.00 -7.55 1.70
C VAL A 64 3.54 -6.60 2.80
N VAL A 65 3.13 -7.12 3.97
CA VAL A 65 2.64 -6.29 5.08
C VAL A 65 3.70 -5.30 5.56
N VAL A 66 4.94 -5.75 5.76
CA VAL A 66 6.03 -4.89 6.25
C VAL A 66 6.45 -3.86 5.18
N ALA A 67 6.58 -4.28 3.92
CA ALA A 67 6.94 -3.38 2.84
C ALA A 67 5.87 -2.30 2.63
N GLU A 68 4.58 -2.67 2.68
CA GLU A 68 3.48 -1.72 2.61
C GLU A 68 3.50 -0.71 3.76
N LEU A 69 3.73 -1.16 5.00
CA LEU A 69 3.85 -0.27 6.16
C LEU A 69 5.00 0.74 6.02
N LEU A 70 6.10 0.32 5.41
CA LEU A 70 7.27 1.15 5.17
C LEU A 70 7.09 2.08 3.97
N LEU A 71 6.25 1.72 2.98
CA LEU A 71 6.02 2.49 1.75
C LEU A 71 4.87 3.49 1.87
N SER A 72 3.77 3.13 2.54
CA SER A 72 2.51 3.87 2.40
C SER A 72 2.54 5.25 3.07
N GLY A 73 3.50 5.53 3.96
CA GLY A 73 3.57 6.79 4.72
C GLY A 73 2.36 7.05 5.65
N GLY A 74 1.37 6.14 5.65
CA GLY A 74 0.10 6.23 6.33
C GLY A 74 -0.86 5.15 5.83
N LEU A 75 -1.69 4.60 6.71
CA LEU A 75 -2.79 3.68 6.37
C LEU A 75 -4.11 4.36 6.76
N ASP A 76 -5.23 3.97 6.13
CA ASP A 76 -6.57 4.37 6.59
C ASP A 76 -6.97 3.57 7.84
N LEU A 77 -6.02 3.42 8.77
CA LEU A 77 -6.16 2.68 10.01
C LEU A 77 -5.76 3.57 11.17
N SER A 78 -6.59 3.55 12.21
CA SER A 78 -6.20 4.11 13.50
C SER A 78 -4.87 3.46 13.93
N PRO A 79 -3.90 4.24 14.47
CA PRO A 79 -2.63 3.69 14.97
C PRO A 79 -2.78 2.54 15.99
N ARG A 80 -3.94 2.47 16.65
CA ARG A 80 -4.30 1.38 17.59
C ARG A 80 -4.58 0.04 16.90
N VAL A 81 -4.93 0.05 15.62
CA VAL A 81 -5.27 -1.14 14.83
C VAL A 81 -4.03 -1.77 14.18
N VAL A 82 -3.00 -0.98 13.89
CA VAL A 82 -1.71 -1.45 13.34
C VAL A 82 -1.11 -2.64 14.12
N PRO A 83 -0.98 -2.62 15.46
CA PRO A 83 -0.47 -3.77 16.20
C PRO A 83 -1.37 -5.01 16.09
N LEU A 84 -2.69 -4.84 15.92
CA LEU A 84 -3.62 -5.96 15.71
C LEU A 84 -3.42 -6.60 14.34
N VAL A 85 -3.19 -5.79 13.30
CA VAL A 85 -2.88 -6.29 11.94
C VAL A 85 -1.56 -7.07 11.94
N LEU A 86 -0.52 -6.54 12.60
CA LEU A 86 0.77 -7.23 12.73
C LEU A 86 0.64 -8.54 13.51
N LEU A 87 -0.11 -8.54 14.62
CA LEU A 87 -0.40 -9.74 15.38
C LEU A 87 -1.15 -10.78 14.54
N ALA A 88 -2.15 -10.34 13.78
CA ALA A 88 -2.91 -11.19 12.88
C ALA A 88 -2.02 -11.77 11.77
N ALA A 89 -1.08 -11.01 11.21
CA ALA A 89 -0.13 -11.50 10.21
C ALA A 89 0.90 -12.50 10.79
N ALA A 90 1.31 -12.29 12.05
CA ALA A 90 2.28 -13.14 12.73
C ALA A 90 1.68 -14.47 13.22
N ALA A 91 0.40 -14.48 13.60
CA ALA A 91 -0.25 -15.65 14.20
C ALA A 91 -0.17 -16.94 13.34
N PRO A 92 -0.38 -16.92 12.00
CA PRO A 92 -0.17 -18.11 11.18
C PRO A 92 1.26 -18.65 11.23
N GLY A 93 2.26 -17.78 11.39
CA GLY A 93 3.66 -18.17 11.57
C GLY A 93 3.83 -19.07 12.80
N TYR A 94 3.16 -18.76 13.90
CA TYR A 94 3.17 -19.62 15.09
C TYR A 94 2.64 -21.03 14.78
N ALA A 95 1.55 -21.17 14.04
CA ALA A 95 1.02 -22.48 13.63
C ALA A 95 1.97 -23.25 12.70
N ILE A 96 2.74 -22.54 11.87
CA ILE A 96 3.65 -23.11 10.88
C ILE A 96 4.98 -23.55 11.52
N PHE A 97 5.53 -22.76 12.45
CA PHE A 97 6.86 -23.01 13.03
C PHE A 97 6.82 -23.77 14.36
N SER A 98 5.73 -23.68 15.14
CA SER A 98 5.66 -24.38 16.42
C SER A 98 5.62 -25.90 16.20
N ARG A 99 6.67 -26.60 16.63
CA ARG A 99 6.80 -28.07 16.60
C ARG A 99 6.65 -28.73 17.96
N ASP A 100 6.63 -27.95 19.04
CA ASP A 100 6.58 -28.45 20.40
C ASP A 100 5.20 -29.14 20.66
N PRO A 101 5.20 -30.43 21.07
CA PRO A 101 3.98 -31.16 21.39
C PRO A 101 3.07 -30.46 22.41
N ARG A 102 3.64 -29.68 23.34
CA ARG A 102 2.89 -28.95 24.37
C ARG A 102 1.89 -27.96 23.78
N TRP A 103 2.15 -27.47 22.57
CA TRP A 103 1.31 -26.50 21.87
C TRP A 103 0.41 -27.12 20.80
N ALA A 104 0.30 -28.45 20.75
CA ALA A 104 -0.57 -29.13 19.78
C ALA A 104 -2.03 -28.66 19.86
N VAL A 105 -2.55 -28.48 21.09
CA VAL A 105 -3.91 -27.97 21.34
C VAL A 105 -4.07 -26.54 20.79
N GLY A 106 -3.11 -25.66 21.09
CA GLY A 106 -3.11 -24.27 20.61
C GLY A 106 -3.06 -24.18 19.08
N ARG A 107 -2.24 -25.00 18.42
CA ARG A 107 -2.21 -25.08 16.95
C ARG A 107 -3.53 -25.58 16.36
N GLY A 108 -4.15 -26.59 16.99
CA GLY A 108 -5.46 -27.10 16.58
C GLY A 108 -6.54 -26.02 16.68
N ALA A 109 -6.60 -25.31 17.80
CA ALA A 109 -7.51 -24.19 18.01
C ALA A 109 -7.27 -23.06 16.99
N LEU A 110 -6.00 -22.71 16.74
CA LEU A 110 -5.66 -21.67 15.77
C LEU A 110 -6.07 -22.03 14.34
N ARG A 111 -5.88 -23.28 13.92
CA ARG A 111 -6.36 -23.78 12.61
C ARG A 111 -7.88 -23.84 12.52
N ALA A 112 -8.56 -24.19 13.61
CA ALA A 112 -10.01 -24.19 13.68
C ALA A 112 -10.58 -22.76 13.60
N LEU A 113 -9.88 -21.78 14.18
CA LEU A 113 -10.25 -20.37 14.15
C LEU A 113 -9.87 -19.70 12.83
N ALA A 114 -8.82 -20.16 12.13
CA ALA A 114 -8.28 -19.58 10.91
C ALA A 114 -9.28 -19.10 9.83
N PRO A 115 -10.41 -19.80 9.53
CA PRO A 115 -11.38 -19.29 8.57
C PRO A 115 -12.00 -17.96 8.98
N TRP A 116 -12.16 -17.66 10.27
CA TRP A 116 -12.77 -16.41 10.75
C TRP A 116 -11.94 -15.15 10.49
N PRO A 117 -10.66 -15.05 10.90
CA PRO A 117 -9.83 -13.90 10.54
C PRO A 117 -9.59 -13.85 9.04
N CYS A 118 -9.55 -14.98 8.34
CA CYS A 118 -9.47 -15.00 6.87
C CYS A 118 -10.70 -14.33 6.23
N THR A 119 -11.91 -14.73 6.60
CA THR A 119 -13.15 -14.13 6.06
C THR A 119 -13.30 -12.66 6.45
N ALA A 120 -12.95 -12.30 7.68
CA ALA A 120 -12.94 -10.90 8.13
C ALA A 120 -11.96 -10.06 7.30
N ALA A 121 -10.74 -10.55 7.09
CA ALA A 121 -9.73 -9.86 6.29
C ALA A 121 -10.13 -9.76 4.80
N ILE A 122 -10.76 -10.79 4.23
CA ILE A 122 -11.35 -10.74 2.88
C ILE A 122 -12.39 -9.62 2.78
N ALA A 123 -13.31 -9.55 3.74
CA ALA A 123 -14.38 -8.56 3.74
C ALA A 123 -13.83 -7.13 3.86
N LEU A 124 -12.86 -6.91 4.76
CA LEU A 124 -12.19 -5.61 4.91
C LEU A 124 -11.43 -5.22 3.65
N ALA A 125 -10.65 -6.14 3.07
CA ALA A 125 -9.96 -5.87 1.81
C ALA A 125 -10.93 -5.49 0.68
N ALA A 126 -12.03 -6.24 0.54
CA ALA A 126 -13.05 -5.95 -0.46
C ALA A 126 -13.71 -4.57 -0.24
N ALA A 127 -14.00 -4.19 1.01
CA ALA A 127 -14.56 -2.89 1.35
C ALA A 127 -13.60 -1.74 0.98
N GLU A 128 -12.33 -1.85 1.37
CA GLU A 128 -11.29 -0.85 1.07
C GLU A 128 -11.07 -0.69 -0.43
N PHE A 129 -10.96 -1.80 -1.15
CA PHE A 129 -10.87 -1.81 -2.60
C PHE A 129 -12.09 -1.15 -3.25
N THR A 130 -13.30 -1.51 -2.81
CA THR A 130 -14.54 -0.92 -3.34
C THR A 130 -14.59 0.59 -3.08
N ARG A 131 -14.22 1.06 -1.88
CA ARG A 131 -14.11 2.49 -1.55
C ARG A 131 -13.09 3.20 -2.42
N ALA A 132 -11.91 2.58 -2.62
CA ALA A 132 -10.84 3.14 -3.44
C ALA A 132 -11.27 3.36 -4.90
N TRP A 133 -12.00 2.39 -5.48
CA TRP A 133 -12.43 2.45 -6.88
C TRP A 133 -13.67 3.32 -7.11
N LEU A 134 -14.65 3.28 -6.20
CA LEU A 134 -15.95 3.91 -6.44
C LEU A 134 -16.07 5.32 -5.84
N VAL A 135 -15.34 5.61 -4.76
CA VAL A 135 -15.56 6.82 -3.96
C VAL A 135 -14.35 7.73 -3.95
N ALA A 136 -13.16 7.17 -3.74
CA ALA A 136 -11.97 7.97 -3.48
C ALA A 136 -11.31 8.51 -4.76
N ALA A 137 -10.61 9.64 -4.62
CA ALA A 137 -9.81 10.27 -5.65
C ALA A 137 -8.45 10.72 -5.10
N GLY A 138 -7.47 10.93 -5.99
CA GLY A 138 -6.15 11.43 -5.62
C GLY A 138 -5.41 10.56 -4.60
N GLU A 139 -4.85 11.20 -3.57
CA GLU A 139 -4.04 10.53 -2.53
C GLU A 139 -4.85 9.58 -1.65
N GLU A 140 -6.12 9.90 -1.36
CA GLU A 140 -7.01 9.05 -0.55
C GLU A 140 -7.19 7.68 -1.21
N ARG A 141 -7.38 7.65 -2.53
CA ARG A 141 -7.50 6.39 -3.29
C ARG A 141 -6.27 5.51 -3.06
N MET A 142 -5.08 6.10 -3.05
CA MET A 142 -3.85 5.32 -2.91
C MET A 142 -3.71 4.76 -1.48
N THR A 143 -4.05 5.54 -0.45
CA THR A 143 -4.09 5.07 0.94
C THR A 143 -5.06 3.90 1.13
N LEU A 144 -6.25 3.95 0.53
CA LEU A 144 -7.22 2.86 0.58
C LEU A 144 -6.74 1.61 -0.16
N LEU A 145 -6.07 1.77 -1.32
CA LEU A 145 -5.47 0.65 -2.05
C LEU A 145 -4.38 -0.06 -1.23
N HIS A 146 -3.46 0.69 -0.62
CA HIS A 146 -2.43 0.13 0.27
C HIS A 146 -3.04 -0.62 1.45
N THR A 147 -4.07 -0.04 2.07
CA THR A 147 -4.80 -0.67 3.18
C THR A 147 -5.50 -1.96 2.74
N GLY A 148 -6.14 -1.96 1.56
CA GLY A 148 -6.74 -3.15 0.95
C GLY A 148 -5.72 -4.25 0.64
N VAL A 149 -4.54 -3.90 0.11
CA VAL A 149 -3.43 -4.83 -0.15
C VAL A 149 -2.95 -5.49 1.15
N GLN A 150 -2.81 -4.73 2.24
CA GLN A 150 -2.44 -5.29 3.54
C GLN A 150 -3.46 -6.30 4.06
N PHE A 151 -4.75 -5.96 4.04
CA PHE A 151 -5.80 -6.89 4.47
C PHE A 151 -5.85 -8.15 3.60
N ALA A 152 -5.65 -8.02 2.28
CA ALA A 152 -5.57 -9.16 1.38
C ALA A 152 -4.36 -10.05 1.69
N ALA A 153 -3.19 -9.48 1.97
CA ALA A 153 -2.00 -10.24 2.38
C ALA A 153 -2.22 -11.01 3.70
N VAL A 154 -2.89 -10.38 4.67
CA VAL A 154 -3.30 -11.03 5.92
C VAL A 154 -4.31 -12.16 5.63
N ALA A 155 -5.31 -11.92 4.80
CA ALA A 155 -6.28 -12.96 4.42
C ALA A 155 -5.58 -14.20 3.83
N VAL A 156 -4.62 -13.98 2.93
CA VAL A 156 -3.86 -15.10 2.32
C VAL A 156 -2.98 -15.81 3.34
N SER A 157 -2.36 -15.11 4.29
CA SER A 157 -1.54 -15.76 5.33
C SER A 157 -2.37 -16.69 6.23
N TRP A 158 -3.60 -16.30 6.56
CA TRP A 158 -4.55 -17.16 7.27
C TRP A 158 -5.10 -18.30 6.37
N PHE A 159 -5.30 -18.02 5.09
CA PHE A 159 -5.76 -19.03 4.12
C PHE A 159 -4.79 -20.20 3.98
N VAL A 160 -3.47 -19.96 4.12
CA VAL A 160 -2.44 -21.03 4.12
C VAL A 160 -2.70 -22.10 5.17
N ILE A 161 -3.17 -21.70 6.36
CA ILE A 161 -3.40 -22.61 7.50
C ILE A 161 -4.88 -22.99 7.69
N SER A 162 -5.76 -22.43 6.87
CA SER A 162 -7.19 -22.67 6.95
C SER A 162 -7.53 -24.05 6.35
N ASP A 163 -8.22 -24.88 7.14
CA ASP A 163 -8.68 -26.20 6.71
C ASP A 163 -10.23 -26.25 6.80
N PRO A 164 -10.94 -25.74 5.77
CA PRO A 164 -12.39 -25.73 5.76
C PRO A 164 -12.92 -27.17 5.73
N ARG A 165 -13.62 -27.56 6.80
CA ARG A 165 -14.17 -28.92 6.96
C ARG A 165 -15.26 -29.27 5.93
N THR A 166 -15.94 -28.26 5.39
CA THR A 166 -17.05 -28.45 4.44
C THR A 166 -16.65 -28.03 3.03
N ARG A 167 -17.04 -28.83 2.03
CA ARG A 167 -16.84 -28.53 0.60
C ARG A 167 -17.34 -27.13 0.18
N PRO A 168 -18.55 -26.67 0.58
CA PRO A 168 -19.00 -25.33 0.20
C PRO A 168 -18.12 -24.23 0.81
N ALA A 169 -17.70 -24.34 2.07
CA ALA A 169 -16.80 -23.36 2.68
C ALA A 169 -15.45 -23.32 1.96
N ALA A 170 -14.93 -24.49 1.57
CA ALA A 170 -13.70 -24.58 0.79
C ALA A 170 -13.83 -23.88 -0.57
N LEU A 171 -14.95 -24.04 -1.26
CA LEU A 171 -15.21 -23.37 -2.54
C LEU A 171 -15.27 -21.85 -2.36
N VAL A 172 -16.03 -21.36 -1.38
CA VAL A 172 -16.17 -19.92 -1.08
C VAL A 172 -14.83 -19.28 -0.74
N LEU A 173 -14.02 -19.94 0.11
CA LEU A 173 -12.69 -19.42 0.46
C LEU A 173 -11.75 -19.40 -0.76
N ARG A 174 -11.83 -20.40 -1.65
CA ARG A 174 -11.03 -20.44 -2.88
C ARG A 174 -11.42 -19.35 -3.87
N THR A 175 -12.71 -19.14 -4.10
CA THR A 175 -13.18 -18.08 -5.00
C THR A 175 -12.85 -16.70 -4.46
N ALA A 176 -13.01 -16.49 -3.15
CA ALA A 176 -12.61 -15.25 -2.49
C ALA A 176 -11.09 -15.02 -2.58
N ALA A 177 -10.26 -16.04 -2.36
CA ALA A 177 -8.81 -15.94 -2.49
C ALA A 177 -8.38 -15.62 -3.92
N ALA A 178 -9.02 -16.23 -4.93
CA ALA A 178 -8.76 -15.92 -6.34
C ALA A 178 -9.17 -14.48 -6.70
N ALA A 179 -10.32 -14.01 -6.21
CA ALA A 179 -10.74 -12.63 -6.39
C ALA A 179 -9.75 -11.65 -5.74
N LEU A 180 -9.29 -11.93 -4.52
CA LEU A 180 -8.27 -11.13 -3.85
C LEU A 180 -6.93 -11.13 -4.60
N ALA A 181 -6.53 -12.25 -5.20
CA ALA A 181 -5.32 -12.30 -6.01
C ALA A 181 -5.39 -11.34 -7.20
N VAL A 182 -6.55 -11.25 -7.86
CA VAL A 182 -6.78 -10.29 -8.95
C VAL A 182 -6.74 -8.85 -8.42
N LEU A 183 -7.41 -8.57 -7.30
CA LEU A 183 -7.43 -7.24 -6.70
C LEU A 183 -6.06 -6.79 -6.20
N LEU A 184 -5.26 -7.70 -5.63
CA LEU A 184 -3.88 -7.46 -5.23
C LEU A 184 -3.00 -7.05 -6.41
N MET A 185 -3.08 -7.79 -7.51
CA MET A 185 -2.32 -7.48 -8.72
C MET A 185 -2.78 -6.15 -9.33
N ALA A 186 -4.09 -5.89 -9.35
CA ALA A 186 -4.65 -4.63 -9.83
C ALA A 186 -4.19 -3.44 -8.97
N GLY A 187 -4.25 -3.56 -7.63
CA GLY A 187 -3.82 -2.53 -6.69
C GLY A 187 -2.31 -2.25 -6.75
N ALA A 188 -1.49 -3.30 -6.86
CA ALA A 188 -0.04 -3.14 -7.02
C ALA A 188 0.32 -2.51 -8.38
N ALA A 189 -0.40 -2.86 -9.44
CA ALA A 189 -0.22 -2.26 -10.76
C ALA A 189 -0.61 -0.79 -10.77
N THR A 190 -1.74 -0.39 -10.16
CA THR A 190 -2.14 1.02 -10.09
C THR A 190 -1.17 1.85 -9.26
N ALA A 191 -0.68 1.32 -8.14
CA ALA A 191 0.32 1.99 -7.30
C ALA A 191 1.63 2.27 -8.05
N THR A 192 2.10 1.29 -8.82
CA THR A 192 3.35 1.43 -9.58
C THR A 192 3.23 2.38 -10.76
N LEU A 193 2.11 2.35 -11.48
CA LEU A 193 1.86 3.28 -12.60
C LEU A 193 1.80 4.73 -12.13
N ASP A 194 1.14 5.00 -10.99
CA ASP A 194 1.05 6.34 -10.42
C ASP A 194 2.43 6.88 -9.99
N ALA A 195 3.28 6.02 -9.42
CA ALA A 195 4.64 6.38 -9.06
C ALA A 195 5.51 6.75 -10.29
N VAL A 196 5.27 6.11 -11.43
CA VAL A 196 5.96 6.43 -12.70
C VAL A 196 5.47 7.76 -13.26
N ASP A 197 4.16 8.00 -13.26
CA ASP A 197 3.57 9.24 -13.77
C ASP A 197 4.03 10.48 -12.97
N ARG A 198 4.07 10.38 -11.64
CA ARG A 198 4.61 11.45 -10.77
C ARG A 198 6.09 11.76 -11.05
N ARG A 199 6.89 10.77 -11.44
CA ARG A 199 8.31 10.99 -11.80
C ARG A 199 8.46 11.67 -13.15
N GLN A 200 7.64 11.28 -14.13
CA GLN A 200 7.67 11.90 -15.46
C GLN A 200 7.25 13.38 -15.39
N THR A 201 6.19 13.67 -14.63
CA THR A 201 5.72 15.05 -14.41
C THR A 201 6.75 15.89 -13.64
N ALA A 202 7.37 15.35 -12.59
CA ALA A 202 8.43 16.05 -11.85
C ALA A 202 9.69 16.32 -12.71
N GLY A 203 10.08 15.36 -13.57
CA GLY A 203 11.20 15.51 -14.49
C GLY A 203 10.96 16.59 -15.53
N ALA A 204 9.76 16.63 -16.12
CA ALA A 204 9.38 17.67 -17.09
C ALA A 204 9.43 19.09 -16.51
N VAL A 205 9.01 19.26 -15.25
CA VAL A 205 9.04 20.56 -14.55
C VAL A 205 10.48 21.02 -14.25
N ALA A 206 11.40 20.10 -13.98
CA ALA A 206 12.80 20.44 -13.69
C ALA A 206 13.58 20.92 -14.93
N THR A 207 13.16 20.52 -16.14
CA THR A 207 13.79 20.92 -17.41
C THR A 207 13.30 22.25 -17.98
N CYS A 208 12.21 22.83 -17.47
CA CYS A 208 11.81 24.17 -17.91
C CYS A 208 12.82 25.20 -17.37
N PRO A 209 13.51 25.98 -18.23
CA PRO A 209 14.42 27.02 -17.79
C PRO A 209 13.67 27.98 -16.87
N ARG A 210 14.27 28.32 -15.72
CA ARG A 210 13.66 29.28 -14.79
C ARG A 210 13.43 30.59 -15.56
N PRO A 211 12.19 31.10 -15.61
CA PRO A 211 11.92 32.36 -16.30
C PRO A 211 12.79 33.44 -15.68
N ILE A 212 13.63 34.06 -16.50
CA ILE A 212 14.39 35.23 -16.07
C ILE A 212 13.35 36.34 -15.89
N PRO A 213 13.24 36.94 -14.68
CA PRO A 213 12.27 37.99 -14.45
C PRO A 213 12.48 39.10 -15.50
N ASN A 214 11.42 39.38 -16.27
CA ASN A 214 11.32 40.36 -17.36
C ASN A 214 11.74 39.94 -18.79
N ARG A 215 11.94 38.65 -19.07
CA ARG A 215 12.11 38.16 -20.45
C ARG A 215 11.09 37.06 -20.75
N TYR A 216 9.90 37.47 -21.17
CA TYR A 216 8.95 36.55 -21.81
C TYR A 216 9.42 36.31 -23.23
N ASP A 217 10.19 35.25 -23.44
CA ASP A 217 10.59 34.87 -24.79
C ASP A 217 9.44 34.09 -25.46
N ARG A 218 9.28 34.24 -26.77
CA ARG A 218 8.14 33.66 -27.50
C ARG A 218 8.17 32.13 -27.51
N ASP A 219 9.33 31.56 -27.21
CA ASP A 219 9.59 30.12 -27.12
C ASP A 219 9.16 29.49 -25.78
N ASP A 220 8.72 30.29 -24.78
CA ASP A 220 8.16 29.77 -23.51
C ASP A 220 6.83 29.01 -23.68
N ARG A 221 6.27 28.95 -24.90
CA ARG A 221 5.00 28.26 -25.19
C ARG A 221 5.10 26.73 -25.17
N THR A 222 6.30 26.16 -25.14
CA THR A 222 6.48 24.69 -25.12
C THR A 222 6.41 24.09 -23.72
N CYS A 223 6.55 24.89 -22.66
CA CYS A 223 6.22 24.43 -21.33
C CYS A 223 4.70 24.53 -21.16
N PRO A 224 4.01 23.45 -20.71
CA PRO A 224 2.59 23.54 -20.43
C PRO A 224 2.39 24.71 -19.46
N PRO A 225 1.44 25.63 -19.74
CA PRO A 225 1.20 26.76 -18.86
C PRO A 225 1.00 26.17 -17.48
N ARG A 226 1.87 26.57 -16.55
CA ARG A 226 1.71 26.23 -15.14
C ARG A 226 0.37 26.85 -14.80
N THR A 227 -0.70 26.07 -14.88
CA THR A 227 -2.00 26.47 -14.38
C THR A 227 -1.70 26.89 -12.97
N ALA A 228 -1.82 28.20 -12.73
CA ALA A 228 -1.59 28.76 -11.42
C ALA A 228 -2.55 28.01 -10.54
N GLY A 229 -2.04 26.97 -9.87
CA GLY A 229 -2.82 26.08 -9.02
C GLY A 229 -3.57 27.03 -8.12
N SER A 230 -4.90 26.97 -8.21
CA SER A 230 -5.81 27.91 -7.59
C SER A 230 -5.23 28.32 -6.26
N VAL A 231 -4.61 29.51 -6.24
CA VAL A 231 -4.32 30.17 -4.99
C VAL A 231 -5.71 30.42 -4.48
N SER A 232 -6.20 29.51 -3.64
CA SER A 232 -7.39 29.70 -2.84
C SER A 232 -7.10 30.92 -2.00
N SER A 233 -7.40 32.07 -2.61
CA SER A 233 -7.30 33.42 -2.10
C SER A 233 -8.45 33.59 -1.12
N SER A 234 -8.54 32.71 -0.13
CA SER A 234 -9.42 32.85 1.03
C SER A 234 -8.91 33.96 1.95
N ALA A 235 -7.66 34.40 1.76
CA ALA A 235 -7.05 35.48 2.54
C ALA A 235 -7.42 36.90 2.05
N ASN A 236 -8.06 37.08 0.89
CA ASN A 236 -8.41 38.41 0.37
C ASN A 236 -9.89 38.81 0.53
N LEU A 237 -10.76 37.91 0.98
CA LEU A 237 -12.17 38.25 1.22
C LEU A 237 -12.44 38.81 2.62
N GLN A 238 -11.48 38.72 3.54
CA GLN A 238 -11.66 39.23 4.91
C GLN A 238 -11.20 40.68 5.10
N GLN A 239 -10.65 41.33 4.08
CA GLN A 239 -10.15 42.71 4.19
C GLN A 239 -11.13 43.78 3.67
N HIS A 240 -12.32 43.41 3.19
CA HIS A 240 -13.30 44.37 2.67
C HIS A 240 -14.62 44.50 3.45
N GLN A 241 -14.77 43.87 4.63
CA GLN A 241 -15.99 43.99 5.45
C GLN A 241 -15.85 44.87 6.71
N GLY A 242 -14.77 45.64 6.85
CA GLY A 242 -14.54 46.48 8.02
C GLY A 242 -14.31 47.93 7.70
N ASN A 243 -15.24 48.62 7.00
CA ASN A 243 -15.24 50.08 6.98
C ASN A 243 -16.58 50.67 6.49
N GLU A 244 -17.66 50.51 7.26
CA GLU A 244 -18.82 51.41 7.18
C GLU A 244 -19.23 51.79 8.60
N GLY A 245 -18.88 53.02 8.97
CA GLY A 245 -19.38 53.77 10.11
C GLY A 245 -19.89 55.11 9.62
#